data_AF-A0A497N3S0-F1
#
_entry.id   AF-A0A497N3S0-F1
#
_cell.length_a   1.000
_cell.length_b   1.000
_cell.length_c   1.000
_cell.angle_alpha   90.00
_cell.angle_beta   90.00
_cell.angle_gamma   90.00
#
_symmetry.space_group_name_H-M   'P 1'
#
loop_
_entity.id
_entity.type
_entity.pdbx_description
1 polymer ?
#
loop_
_entity_poly.entity_id
_entity_poly.type
_entity_poly.pdbx_seq_one_letter_code
_entity_poly.pdbx_strand_id
1 'polypeptide(L)'
;MERVQAAVASLYQKYSNNVEIIDKLVVYTEQKLPEFLAACAQRQQRKEILEQESELFIHSFMNDPMRQYFYIPISDIYVQYNGEHYKTINENDILHTILSGISSNKTLIAWKYKIKTTIMKRIKERNMLFSIPESHTIQFVLDRLTPVLLDKKDKAKYFLSVIGDNVFKKNTGLIHLLSPQCKDFVTLLLEKVQCYYRNTHRIDTTFKYKYYDYDYHKCRIINFSSSVHVPDYWESFTKSHILDIVAVAAHYSHRYESADGYIRSHDVNDEVRKEVLQLDIVGNSSAAVDGFVSAYLQESNGLSVHWTDMYYLWNHYLSAKKLPNLLFIKSLKAHLQKKLGYDAGKDIYTNVSSLYLRGIKTVKEFWEDNMAVADDEFEVSELCSLYAKHMTEQGSANVRVAAPEMLSVIKHFYRVHIVDQKHIRGVSCA
;
A
#
# COMPACT_ATOMS: atom_id res chain seq x y z
N MET A 1 61.95 -4.69 -26.85
CA MET A 1 63.42 -4.76 -26.69
C MET A 1 64.12 -4.06 -27.86
N GLU A 2 63.83 -4.44 -29.09
CA GLU A 2 64.46 -3.89 -30.32
C GLU A 2 64.40 -2.36 -30.42
N ARG A 3 63.26 -1.75 -30.06
CA ARG A 3 63.06 -0.30 -30.20
C ARG A 3 63.93 0.54 -29.26
N VAL A 4 64.22 0.03 -28.06
CA VAL A 4 65.08 0.72 -27.07
C VAL A 4 66.55 0.54 -27.45
N GLN A 5 66.93 -0.68 -27.86
CA GLN A 5 68.29 -0.96 -28.34
C GLN A 5 68.62 -0.14 -29.60
N ALA A 6 67.69 -0.01 -30.55
CA ALA A 6 67.86 0.84 -31.72
C ALA A 6 67.98 2.34 -31.36
N ALA A 7 67.23 2.81 -30.36
CA ALA A 7 67.32 4.20 -29.88
C ALA A 7 68.68 4.51 -29.22
N VAL A 8 69.18 3.60 -28.38
CA VAL A 8 70.49 3.74 -27.75
C VAL A 8 71.62 3.63 -28.78
N ALA A 9 71.52 2.68 -29.72
CA ALA A 9 72.50 2.50 -30.80
C ALA A 9 72.57 3.70 -31.76
N SER A 10 71.44 4.31 -32.10
CA SER A 10 71.40 5.52 -32.93
C SER A 10 71.98 6.76 -32.22
N LEU A 11 71.76 6.90 -30.91
CA LEU A 11 72.38 7.95 -30.09
C LEU A 11 73.90 7.76 -30.00
N TYR A 12 74.36 6.52 -29.84
CA TYR A 12 75.78 6.18 -29.84
C TYR A 12 76.44 6.48 -31.21
N GLN A 13 75.80 6.09 -32.32
CA GLN A 13 76.28 6.39 -33.67
C GLN A 13 76.33 7.90 -33.97
N LYS A 14 75.39 8.69 -33.43
CA LYS A 14 75.32 10.13 -33.68
C LYS A 14 76.44 10.94 -33.00
N TYR A 15 76.95 10.47 -31.86
CA TYR A 15 77.97 11.16 -31.09
C TYR A 15 79.30 10.38 -31.01
N SER A 16 79.51 9.43 -31.91
CA SER A 16 80.67 8.51 -31.95
C SER A 16 82.04 9.20 -31.96
N ASN A 17 82.10 10.46 -32.42
CA ASN A 17 83.35 11.23 -32.54
C ASN A 17 83.67 12.09 -31.30
N ASN A 18 82.83 12.09 -30.26
CA ASN A 18 83.03 12.90 -29.05
C ASN A 18 83.03 12.01 -27.79
N VAL A 19 84.23 11.66 -27.32
CA VAL A 19 84.46 10.77 -26.18
C VAL A 19 83.79 11.27 -24.91
N GLU A 20 83.82 12.58 -24.62
CA GLU A 20 83.15 13.15 -23.43
C GLU A 20 81.63 12.99 -23.47
N ILE A 21 81.02 13.03 -24.64
CA ILE A 21 79.57 12.85 -24.81
C ILE A 21 79.20 11.37 -24.66
N ILE A 22 80.02 10.45 -25.16
CA ILE A 22 79.83 9.00 -24.98
C ILE A 22 79.95 8.63 -23.50
N ASP A 23 80.93 9.17 -22.78
CA ASP A 23 81.07 8.92 -21.34
C ASP A 23 79.86 9.43 -20.55
N LYS A 24 79.32 10.61 -20.92
CA LYS A 24 78.06 11.11 -20.36
C LYS A 24 76.86 10.23 -20.71
N LEU A 25 76.81 9.65 -21.91
CA LEU A 25 75.76 8.71 -22.33
C LEU A 25 75.83 7.44 -21.48
N VAL A 26 77.02 6.88 -21.26
CA VAL A 26 77.23 5.71 -20.40
C VAL A 26 76.80 6.02 -18.96
N VAL A 27 77.29 7.11 -18.36
CA VAL A 27 76.89 7.53 -17.01
C VAL A 27 75.37 7.72 -16.89
N TYR A 28 74.72 8.31 -17.90
CA TYR A 28 73.27 8.49 -17.87
C TYR A 28 72.50 7.16 -17.99
N THR A 29 72.99 6.23 -18.84
CA THR A 29 72.35 4.94 -19.08
C THR A 29 72.56 3.97 -17.93
N GLU A 30 73.71 4.02 -17.26
CA GLU A 30 74.07 3.13 -16.15
C GLU A 30 73.60 3.63 -14.79
N GLN A 31 73.62 4.95 -14.54
CA GLN A 31 73.31 5.50 -13.21
C GLN A 31 71.93 6.15 -13.16
N LYS A 32 71.61 7.06 -14.08
CA LYS A 32 70.36 7.87 -13.99
C LYS A 32 69.14 7.15 -14.55
N LEU A 33 69.30 6.34 -15.60
CA LEU A 33 68.19 5.63 -16.24
C LEU A 33 67.59 4.54 -15.34
N PRO A 34 68.37 3.69 -14.62
CA PRO A 34 67.80 2.71 -13.70
C PRO A 34 67.07 3.36 -12.53
N GLU A 35 67.60 4.44 -11.96
CA GLU A 35 66.92 5.23 -10.91
C GLU A 35 65.58 5.79 -11.41
N PHE A 36 65.56 6.36 -12.62
CA PHE A 36 64.34 6.87 -13.24
C PHE A 36 63.31 5.76 -13.52
N LEU A 37 63.75 4.59 -14.00
CA LEU A 37 62.88 3.44 -14.26
C LEU A 37 62.34 2.83 -12.97
N ALA A 38 63.16 2.74 -11.91
CA ALA A 38 62.72 2.30 -10.59
C ALA A 38 61.68 3.25 -10.00
N ALA A 39 61.86 4.57 -10.14
CA ALA A 39 60.87 5.56 -9.74
C ALA A 39 59.56 5.45 -10.55
N CYS A 40 59.65 5.20 -11.86
CA CYS A 40 58.49 4.93 -12.72
C CYS A 40 57.74 3.66 -12.28
N ALA A 41 58.46 2.57 -12.00
CA ALA A 41 57.89 1.31 -11.54
C ALA A 41 57.21 1.47 -10.17
N GLN A 42 57.86 2.14 -9.21
CA GLN A 42 57.26 2.45 -7.91
C GLN A 42 56.01 3.34 -8.04
N ARG A 43 56.02 4.32 -8.95
CA ARG A 43 54.85 5.17 -9.22
C ARG A 43 53.70 4.36 -9.81
N GLN A 44 53.98 3.43 -10.72
CA GLN A 44 52.99 2.55 -11.32
C GLN A 44 52.40 1.61 -10.27
N GLN A 45 53.23 0.96 -9.45
CA GLN A 45 52.78 0.08 -8.37
C GLN A 45 51.93 0.82 -7.33
N ARG A 46 52.34 2.05 -6.93
CA ARG A 46 51.53 2.90 -6.04
C ARG A 46 50.16 3.25 -6.64
N LYS A 47 50.11 3.50 -7.95
CA LYS A 47 48.85 3.78 -8.65
C LYS A 47 47.95 2.55 -8.65
N GLU A 48 48.47 1.36 -8.91
CA GLU A 48 47.71 0.10 -8.90
C GLU A 48 47.15 -0.22 -7.51
N ILE A 49 47.96 -0.09 -6.47
CA ILE A 49 47.50 -0.26 -5.07
C ILE A 49 46.39 0.74 -4.74
N LEU A 50 46.58 2.01 -5.09
CA LEU A 50 45.57 3.05 -4.86
C LEU A 50 44.26 2.77 -5.60
N GLU A 51 44.34 2.25 -6.82
CA GLU A 51 43.17 1.87 -7.62
C GLU A 51 42.40 0.74 -6.95
N GLN A 52 43.08 -0.34 -6.57
CA GLN A 52 42.48 -1.47 -5.85
C GLN A 52 41.86 -1.05 -4.52
N GLU A 53 42.60 -0.31 -3.67
CA GLU A 53 42.06 0.16 -2.39
C GLU A 53 40.87 1.10 -2.58
N SER A 54 40.89 1.95 -3.60
CA SER A 54 39.77 2.84 -3.89
C SER A 54 38.52 2.09 -4.31
N GLU A 55 38.65 1.05 -5.13
CA GLU A 55 37.53 0.20 -5.54
C GLU A 55 36.96 -0.60 -4.38
N LEU A 56 37.82 -1.17 -3.53
CA LEU A 56 37.42 -1.88 -2.32
C LEU A 56 36.66 -0.96 -1.37
N PHE A 57 37.17 0.26 -1.15
CA PHE A 57 36.49 1.24 -0.31
C PHE A 57 35.11 1.61 -0.89
N ILE A 58 35.03 1.96 -2.18
CA ILE A 58 33.76 2.30 -2.83
C ILE A 58 32.79 1.12 -2.73
N HIS A 59 33.25 -0.11 -2.98
CA HIS A 59 32.41 -1.30 -2.89
C HIS A 59 31.89 -1.51 -1.46
N SER A 60 32.77 -1.43 -0.46
CA SER A 60 32.40 -1.58 0.95
C SER A 60 31.40 -0.52 1.41
N PHE A 61 31.62 0.75 1.03
CA PHE A 61 30.75 1.86 1.39
C PHE A 61 29.36 1.72 0.75
N MET A 62 29.30 1.33 -0.52
CA MET A 62 28.04 1.22 -1.25
C MET A 62 27.21 0.01 -0.82
N ASN A 63 27.82 -1.03 -0.25
CA ASN A 63 27.16 -2.29 0.08
C ASN A 63 27.08 -2.55 1.59
N ASP A 64 27.22 -1.52 2.42
CA ASP A 64 26.99 -1.60 3.86
C ASP A 64 25.49 -1.85 4.14
N PRO A 65 25.11 -3.02 4.72
CA PRO A 65 23.72 -3.33 5.02
C PRO A 65 23.07 -2.36 6.00
N MET A 66 23.87 -1.78 6.91
CA MET A 66 23.39 -0.86 7.96
C MET A 66 23.38 0.59 7.48
N ARG A 67 23.81 0.86 6.25
CA ARG A 67 23.96 2.22 5.72
C ARG A 67 23.88 2.25 4.21
N GLN A 68 22.67 2.07 3.70
CA GLN A 68 22.40 2.18 2.28
C GLN A 68 21.92 3.60 1.94
N TYR A 69 22.27 4.07 0.74
CA TYR A 69 21.86 5.38 0.25
C TYR A 69 21.13 5.25 -1.09
N PHE A 70 20.08 6.05 -1.22
CA PHE A 70 19.22 6.15 -2.39
C PHE A 70 18.99 7.61 -2.73
N TYR A 71 18.47 7.84 -3.93
CA TYR A 71 18.17 9.16 -4.43
C TYR A 71 16.83 9.18 -5.16
N ILE A 72 16.07 10.25 -4.94
CA ILE A 72 14.80 10.52 -5.60
C ILE A 72 15.01 11.69 -6.57
N PRO A 73 15.23 11.42 -7.88
CA PRO A 73 15.68 12.45 -8.82
C PRO A 73 14.72 13.60 -8.99
N ILE A 74 13.42 13.34 -8.93
CA ILE A 74 12.42 14.36 -9.23
C ILE A 74 12.36 15.47 -8.20
N SER A 75 12.63 15.14 -6.93
CA SER A 75 12.58 16.10 -5.83
C SER A 75 13.96 16.48 -5.30
N ASP A 76 15.04 15.93 -5.88
CA ASP A 76 16.42 16.13 -5.43
C ASP A 76 16.61 15.77 -3.94
N ILE A 77 16.05 14.63 -3.53
CA ILE A 77 16.07 14.16 -2.14
C ILE A 77 16.96 12.92 -2.03
N TYR A 78 17.86 12.93 -1.05
CA TYR A 78 18.60 11.74 -0.64
C TYR A 78 17.89 11.01 0.50
N VAL A 79 17.93 9.68 0.43
CA VAL A 79 17.34 8.79 1.43
C VAL A 79 18.41 7.85 1.94
N GLN A 80 18.53 7.73 3.26
CA GLN A 80 19.34 6.74 3.94
C GLN A 80 18.45 5.63 4.48
N TYR A 81 18.92 4.39 4.38
CA TYR A 81 18.32 3.22 5.00
C TYR A 81 19.32 2.57 5.94
N ASN A 82 18.93 2.40 7.20
CA ASN A 82 19.80 1.88 8.26
C ASN A 82 19.59 0.39 8.57
N GLY A 83 18.82 -0.33 7.75
CA GLY A 83 18.38 -1.70 8.04
C GLY A 83 17.04 -1.79 8.78
N GLU A 84 16.48 -0.68 9.25
CA GLU A 84 15.19 -0.64 9.97
C GLU A 84 14.22 0.39 9.38
N HIS A 85 14.71 1.57 9.01
CA HIS A 85 13.90 2.70 8.55
C HIS A 85 14.59 3.48 7.43
N TYR A 86 13.79 3.92 6.46
CA TYR A 86 14.16 4.86 5.40
C TYR A 86 13.90 6.29 5.89
N LYS A 87 14.94 7.13 5.86
CA LYS A 87 14.86 8.53 6.31
C LYS A 87 15.55 9.45 5.32
N THR A 88 15.05 10.67 5.20
CA THR A 88 15.73 11.73 4.44
C THR A 88 17.05 12.08 5.10
N ILE A 89 18.07 12.34 4.28
CA ILE A 89 19.40 12.78 4.74
C ILE A 89 19.88 13.94 3.87
N ASN A 90 20.63 14.87 4.45
CA ASN A 90 21.22 15.96 3.66
C ASN A 90 22.45 15.48 2.90
N GLU A 91 22.71 16.09 1.75
CA GLU A 91 23.92 15.80 0.96
C GLU A 91 25.19 16.02 1.79
N ASN A 92 25.25 17.09 2.59
CA ASN A 92 26.41 17.39 3.44
C ASN A 92 26.73 16.27 4.44
N ASP A 93 25.72 15.61 5.00
CA ASP A 93 25.91 14.51 5.97
C ASP A 93 26.47 13.26 5.28
N ILE A 94 26.00 12.97 4.06
CA ILE A 94 26.57 11.92 3.20
C ILE A 94 28.04 12.24 2.90
N LEU A 95 28.32 13.47 2.46
CA LEU A 95 29.68 13.91 2.13
C LEU A 95 30.62 13.83 3.33
N HIS A 96 30.15 14.26 4.51
CA HIS A 96 30.92 14.15 5.74
C HIS A 96 31.27 12.69 6.06
N THR A 97 30.31 11.78 5.90
CA THR A 97 30.51 10.35 6.11
C THR A 97 31.55 9.77 5.14
N ILE A 98 31.46 10.11 3.85
CA ILE A 98 32.43 9.68 2.83
C ILE A 98 33.82 10.19 3.16
N LEU A 99 33.95 11.50 3.45
CA LEU A 99 35.24 12.14 3.70
C LEU A 99 35.89 11.66 5.00
N SER A 100 35.09 11.39 6.03
CA SER A 100 35.56 10.79 7.28
C SER A 100 36.11 9.37 7.02
N GLY A 101 35.39 8.56 6.23
CA GLY A 101 35.85 7.23 5.83
C GLY A 101 37.15 7.25 5.02
N ILE A 102 37.29 8.20 4.09
CA ILE A 102 38.53 8.39 3.31
C ILE A 102 39.68 8.83 4.20
N SER A 103 39.44 9.73 5.16
CA SER A 103 40.49 10.28 6.03
C SER A 103 41.10 9.21 6.95
N SER A 104 40.35 8.15 7.27
CA SER A 104 40.85 6.99 8.01
C SER A 104 41.86 6.14 7.22
N ASN A 105 41.86 6.22 5.88
CA ASN A 105 42.83 5.52 5.04
C ASN A 105 43.76 6.52 4.34
N LYS A 106 45.01 6.62 4.83
CA LYS A 106 46.03 7.54 4.30
C LYS A 106 46.29 7.37 2.80
N THR A 107 46.17 6.17 2.26
CA THR A 107 46.38 5.88 0.84
C THR A 107 45.32 6.59 -0.03
N LEU A 108 44.05 6.58 0.40
CA LEU A 108 42.92 7.08 -0.38
C LEU A 108 42.85 8.62 -0.49
N ILE A 109 43.54 9.35 0.38
CA ILE A 109 43.51 10.82 0.46
C ILE A 109 43.88 11.45 -0.90
N ALA A 110 44.84 10.86 -1.62
CA ALA A 110 45.28 11.34 -2.93
C ALA A 110 44.14 11.35 -3.97
N TRP A 111 43.19 10.42 -3.86
CA TRP A 111 42.05 10.29 -4.76
C TRP A 111 40.71 10.72 -4.11
N LYS A 112 40.75 11.51 -3.02
CA LYS A 112 39.54 11.91 -2.27
C LYS A 112 38.42 12.43 -3.16
N TYR A 113 38.75 13.30 -4.13
CA TYR A 113 37.77 13.93 -5.00
C TYR A 113 37.18 12.96 -6.02
N LYS A 114 38.01 12.07 -6.57
CA LYS A 114 37.59 11.01 -7.51
C LYS A 114 36.64 10.03 -6.80
N ILE A 115 37.02 9.56 -5.61
CA ILE A 115 36.23 8.63 -4.80
C ILE A 115 34.88 9.27 -4.41
N LYS A 116 34.91 10.49 -3.85
CA LYS A 116 33.71 11.27 -3.51
C LYS A 116 32.75 11.37 -4.70
N THR A 117 33.24 11.84 -5.85
CA THR A 117 32.41 12.04 -7.04
C THR A 117 31.83 10.72 -7.55
N THR A 118 32.61 9.64 -7.49
CA THR A 118 32.17 8.31 -7.92
C THR A 118 31.05 7.78 -7.03
N ILE A 119 31.21 7.87 -5.71
CA ILE A 119 30.19 7.43 -4.75
C ILE A 119 28.91 8.24 -4.94
N MET A 120 29.00 9.57 -5.00
CA MET A 120 27.82 10.42 -5.18
C MET A 120 27.07 10.12 -6.48
N LYS A 121 27.80 9.87 -7.58
CA LYS A 121 27.19 9.45 -8.85
C LYS A 121 26.44 8.13 -8.70
N ARG A 122 27.04 7.11 -8.07
CA ARG A 122 26.41 5.81 -7.84
C ARG A 122 25.19 5.91 -6.93
N ILE A 123 25.21 6.79 -5.92
CA ILE A 123 24.03 7.04 -5.06
C ILE A 123 22.88 7.63 -5.89
N LYS A 124 23.17 8.62 -6.77
CA LYS A 124 22.15 9.23 -7.64
C LYS A 124 21.52 8.23 -8.63
N GLU A 125 22.18 7.12 -8.92
CA GLU A 125 21.67 6.05 -9.79
C GLU A 125 20.80 5.02 -9.05
N ARG A 126 20.80 5.01 -7.70
CA ARG A 126 20.04 4.05 -6.89
C ARG A 126 18.67 4.58 -6.50
N ASN A 127 17.62 3.91 -6.96
CA ASN A 127 16.24 4.22 -6.60
C ASN A 127 15.73 3.27 -5.50
N MET A 128 15.21 3.85 -4.42
CA MET A 128 14.62 3.13 -3.28
C MET A 128 13.50 2.16 -3.66
N LEU A 129 12.73 2.45 -4.71
CA LEU A 129 11.60 1.61 -5.14
C LEU A 129 12.03 0.21 -5.60
N PHE A 130 13.31 0.02 -5.94
CA PHE A 130 13.88 -1.28 -6.31
C PHE A 130 14.75 -1.89 -5.20
N SER A 131 14.75 -1.28 -4.01
CA SER A 131 15.43 -1.85 -2.85
C SER A 131 14.63 -3.00 -2.25
N ILE A 132 15.33 -3.87 -1.51
CA ILE A 132 14.72 -4.95 -0.73
C ILE A 132 14.79 -4.52 0.74
N PRO A 133 13.67 -4.10 1.35
CA PRO A 133 13.64 -3.80 2.78
C PRO A 133 13.94 -5.06 3.61
N GLU A 134 14.58 -4.85 4.75
CA GLU A 134 14.84 -5.92 5.71
C GLU A 134 13.54 -6.39 6.37
N SER A 135 13.61 -7.60 6.93
CA SER A 135 12.46 -8.21 7.61
C SER A 135 11.91 -7.33 8.74
N HIS A 136 12.77 -6.59 9.44
CA HIS A 136 12.36 -5.64 10.48
C HIS A 136 11.40 -4.59 9.91
N THR A 137 11.80 -3.89 8.85
CA THR A 137 11.03 -2.84 8.19
C THR A 137 9.69 -3.36 7.68
N ILE A 138 9.70 -4.56 7.08
CA ILE A 138 8.49 -5.21 6.58
C ILE A 138 7.52 -5.50 7.74
N GLN A 139 7.99 -6.13 8.82
CA GLN A 139 7.12 -6.43 9.97
C GLN A 139 6.64 -5.16 10.65
N PHE A 140 7.50 -4.15 10.81
CA PHE A 140 7.13 -2.85 11.36
C PHE A 140 5.95 -2.22 10.62
N VAL A 141 5.98 -2.18 9.28
CA VAL A 141 4.87 -1.66 8.48
C VAL A 141 3.61 -2.53 8.65
N LEU A 142 3.75 -3.86 8.60
CA LEU A 142 2.60 -4.77 8.74
C LEU A 142 1.93 -4.68 10.11
N ASP A 143 2.71 -4.57 11.18
CA ASP A 143 2.24 -4.49 12.58
C ASP A 143 1.61 -3.13 12.90
N ARG A 144 1.86 -2.10 12.09
CA ARG A 144 1.15 -0.81 12.19
C ARG A 144 -0.16 -0.79 11.41
N LEU A 145 -0.25 -1.56 10.33
CA LEU A 145 -1.51 -1.72 9.57
C LEU A 145 -2.45 -2.76 10.21
N THR A 146 -1.90 -3.77 10.88
CA THR A 146 -2.64 -4.91 11.45
C THR A 146 -2.50 -4.90 12.98
N PRO A 147 -3.56 -5.18 13.78
CA PRO A 147 -4.92 -5.55 13.35
C PRO A 147 -5.89 -4.36 13.21
N VAL A 148 -5.41 -3.14 13.49
CA VAL A 148 -6.28 -1.97 13.69
C VAL A 148 -6.98 -1.54 12.40
N LEU A 149 -6.25 -1.43 11.28
CA LEU A 149 -6.82 -1.03 9.99
C LEU A 149 -7.27 -2.24 9.17
N LEU A 150 -6.51 -3.34 9.25
CA LEU A 150 -6.77 -4.58 8.54
C LEU A 150 -6.67 -5.74 9.55
N ASP A 151 -7.64 -6.64 9.53
CA ASP A 151 -7.75 -7.74 10.50
C ASP A 151 -6.67 -8.82 10.37
N LYS A 152 -6.09 -8.99 9.18
CA LYS A 152 -5.10 -10.02 8.87
C LYS A 152 -3.88 -9.45 8.13
N LYS A 153 -2.68 -9.97 8.43
CA LYS A 153 -1.44 -9.60 7.73
C LYS A 153 -1.51 -9.83 6.22
N ASP A 154 -2.22 -10.87 5.77
CA ASP A 154 -2.39 -11.13 4.33
C ASP A 154 -3.16 -10.01 3.62
N LYS A 155 -4.16 -9.40 4.27
CA LYS A 155 -4.85 -8.23 3.71
C LYS A 155 -3.93 -7.02 3.65
N ALA A 156 -3.09 -6.82 4.66
CA ALA A 156 -2.09 -5.75 4.68
C ALA A 156 -1.06 -5.92 3.56
N LYS A 157 -0.54 -7.14 3.36
CA LYS A 157 0.34 -7.47 2.23
C LYS A 157 -0.35 -7.21 0.90
N TYR A 158 -1.59 -7.66 0.73
CA TYR A 158 -2.34 -7.41 -0.50
C TYR A 158 -2.52 -5.92 -0.77
N PHE A 159 -2.95 -5.14 0.23
CA PHE A 159 -3.10 -3.69 0.12
C PHE A 159 -1.79 -3.00 -0.27
N LEU A 160 -0.67 -3.37 0.37
CA LEU A 160 0.66 -2.86 0.04
C LEU A 160 1.09 -3.26 -1.39
N SER A 161 0.81 -4.49 -1.82
CA SER A 161 1.04 -4.92 -3.20
C SER A 161 0.24 -4.07 -4.20
N VAL A 162 -1.02 -3.72 -3.90
CA VAL A 162 -1.84 -2.86 -4.77
C VAL A 162 -1.27 -1.44 -4.85
N ILE A 163 -0.80 -0.88 -3.72
CA ILE A 163 -0.07 0.40 -3.73
C ILE A 163 1.15 0.31 -4.64
N GLY A 164 1.97 -0.74 -4.50
CA GLY A 164 3.15 -0.95 -5.35
C GLY A 164 2.79 -1.10 -6.83
N ASP A 165 1.72 -1.83 -7.15
CA ASP A 165 1.21 -1.96 -8.52
C ASP A 165 0.82 -0.61 -9.10
N ASN A 166 0.14 0.24 -8.32
CA ASN A 166 -0.22 1.59 -8.76
C ASN A 166 1.02 2.47 -8.97
N VAL A 167 2.03 2.39 -8.07
CA VAL A 167 3.33 3.07 -8.24
C VAL A 167 3.99 2.67 -9.56
N PHE A 168 4.01 1.37 -9.87
CA PHE A 168 4.62 0.84 -11.09
C PHE A 168 3.67 0.79 -12.30
N LYS A 169 2.45 1.30 -12.18
CA LYS A 169 1.41 1.30 -13.23
C LYS A 169 1.13 -0.11 -13.80
N LYS A 170 1.13 -1.13 -12.94
CA LYS A 170 0.75 -2.50 -13.27
C LYS A 170 -0.76 -2.68 -13.16
N ASN A 171 -1.33 -3.57 -13.96
CA ASN A 171 -2.74 -3.99 -13.90
C ASN A 171 -3.75 -2.82 -13.82
N THR A 172 -3.50 -1.75 -14.58
CA THR A 172 -4.29 -0.50 -14.55
C THR A 172 -5.77 -0.69 -14.93
N GLY A 173 -6.13 -1.82 -15.54
CA GLY A 173 -7.51 -2.19 -15.85
C GLY A 173 -8.29 -2.80 -14.68
N LEU A 174 -7.64 -3.15 -13.56
CA LEU A 174 -8.32 -3.66 -12.36
C LEU A 174 -8.93 -2.52 -11.55
N ILE A 175 -10.01 -2.86 -10.83
CA ILE A 175 -10.76 -1.93 -9.99
C ILE A 175 -10.78 -2.48 -8.57
N HIS A 176 -10.18 -1.74 -7.66
CA HIS A 176 -10.16 -2.08 -6.23
C HIS A 176 -11.24 -1.24 -5.53
N LEU A 177 -12.26 -1.91 -5.02
CA LEU A 177 -13.37 -1.30 -4.31
C LEU A 177 -13.04 -1.20 -2.82
N LEU A 178 -13.11 0.02 -2.29
CA LEU A 178 -12.88 0.33 -0.88
C LEU A 178 -14.13 0.96 -0.27
N SER A 179 -14.30 0.79 1.04
CA SER A 179 -15.29 1.55 1.80
C SER A 179 -14.98 3.05 1.72
N PRO A 180 -15.99 3.94 1.58
CA PRO A 180 -15.82 5.38 1.64
C PRO A 180 -15.06 5.89 2.88
N GLN A 181 -15.13 5.15 3.98
CA GLN A 181 -14.42 5.48 5.23
C GLN A 181 -12.89 5.47 5.08
N CYS A 182 -12.35 4.81 4.05
CA CYS A 182 -10.91 4.73 3.81
C CYS A 182 -10.35 5.97 3.07
N LYS A 183 -11.23 6.86 2.60
CA LYS A 183 -10.85 7.93 1.69
C LYS A 183 -9.83 8.89 2.30
N ASP A 184 -9.99 9.25 3.57
CA ASP A 184 -9.09 10.19 4.24
C ASP A 184 -7.70 9.56 4.44
N PHE A 185 -7.65 8.28 4.85
CA PHE A 185 -6.41 7.53 4.96
C PHE A 185 -5.63 7.44 3.63
N VAL A 186 -6.31 7.04 2.55
CA VAL A 186 -5.70 6.94 1.23
C VAL A 186 -5.28 8.31 0.71
N THR A 187 -6.05 9.36 1.00
CA THR A 187 -5.71 10.73 0.60
C THR A 187 -4.44 11.20 1.30
N LEU A 188 -4.31 11.01 2.62
CA LEU A 188 -3.07 11.35 3.33
C LEU A 188 -1.88 10.55 2.80
N LEU A 189 -2.05 9.25 2.55
CA LEU A 189 -1.00 8.43 1.95
C LEU A 189 -0.54 9.04 0.61
N LEU A 190 -1.48 9.38 -0.27
CA LEU A 190 -1.19 9.98 -1.56
C LEU A 190 -0.45 11.32 -1.41
N GLU A 191 -0.92 12.21 -0.55
CA GLU A 191 -0.27 13.50 -0.26
C GLU A 191 1.17 13.31 0.22
N LYS A 192 1.41 12.33 1.11
CA LYS A 192 2.75 12.05 1.63
C LYS A 192 3.66 11.45 0.56
N VAL A 193 3.16 10.57 -0.30
CA VAL A 193 3.92 10.09 -1.46
C VAL A 193 4.27 11.24 -2.40
N GLN A 194 3.32 12.15 -2.65
CA GLN A 194 3.53 13.32 -3.52
C GLN A 194 4.58 14.29 -2.98
N CYS A 195 4.78 14.38 -1.66
CA CYS A 195 5.87 15.18 -1.08
C CYS A 195 7.25 14.71 -1.58
N TYR A 196 7.43 13.41 -1.85
CA TYR A 196 8.69 12.84 -2.31
C TYR A 196 8.73 12.66 -3.83
N TYR A 197 7.63 12.23 -4.44
CA TYR A 197 7.59 11.83 -5.85
C TYR A 197 6.80 12.78 -6.76
N ARG A 198 6.34 13.92 -6.22
CA ARG A 198 5.41 14.83 -6.89
C ARG A 198 4.25 14.04 -7.50
N ASN A 199 3.82 14.37 -8.72
CA ASN A 199 2.70 13.68 -9.38
C ASN A 199 3.13 12.49 -10.25
N THR A 200 4.37 12.01 -10.14
CA THR A 200 4.88 10.95 -11.03
C THR A 200 4.37 9.57 -10.68
N HIS A 201 4.22 9.28 -9.39
CA HIS A 201 3.72 8.01 -8.88
C HIS A 201 2.42 8.26 -8.13
N ARG A 202 1.31 7.81 -8.70
CA ARG A 202 0.02 7.80 -8.03
C ARG A 202 -0.23 6.43 -7.43
N ILE A 203 -0.66 6.39 -6.18
CA ILE A 203 -0.92 5.14 -5.45
C ILE A 203 -2.40 4.73 -5.47
N ASP A 204 -3.27 5.58 -6.02
CA ASP A 204 -4.72 5.51 -5.87
C ASP A 204 -5.45 5.25 -7.20
N THR A 205 -4.73 5.03 -8.29
CA THR A 205 -5.28 4.99 -9.66
C THR A 205 -6.39 3.96 -9.85
N THR A 206 -6.29 2.81 -9.19
CA THR A 206 -7.26 1.72 -9.29
C THR A 206 -8.30 1.74 -8.17
N PHE A 207 -8.19 2.64 -7.19
CA PHE A 207 -9.10 2.72 -6.06
C PHE A 207 -10.42 3.40 -6.43
N LYS A 208 -11.55 2.78 -6.04
CA LYS A 208 -12.90 3.32 -6.19
C LYS A 208 -13.69 3.12 -4.89
N TYR A 209 -14.41 4.16 -4.48
CA TYR A 209 -15.21 4.17 -3.24
C TYR A 209 -16.70 3.91 -3.47
N LYS A 210 -17.10 3.82 -4.74
CA LYS A 210 -18.46 3.54 -5.18
C LYS A 210 -18.38 2.62 -6.40
N TYR A 211 -19.35 1.72 -6.49
CA TYR A 211 -19.48 0.83 -7.62
C TYR A 211 -20.26 1.51 -8.75
N TYR A 212 -19.84 1.30 -10.00
CA TYR A 212 -20.46 1.88 -11.21
C TYR A 212 -20.56 0.84 -12.34
N ASP A 213 -21.33 -0.23 -12.11
CA ASP A 213 -21.63 -1.29 -13.09
C ASP A 213 -20.40 -1.83 -13.82
N TYR A 214 -19.30 -1.96 -13.07
CA TYR A 214 -18.04 -2.49 -13.56
C TYR A 214 -18.13 -3.99 -13.82
N ASP A 215 -17.32 -4.47 -14.77
CA ASP A 215 -17.09 -5.90 -14.97
C ASP A 215 -16.58 -6.55 -13.68
N TYR A 216 -17.32 -7.52 -13.17
CA TYR A 216 -17.06 -8.20 -11.90
C TYR A 216 -15.70 -8.90 -11.90
N HIS A 217 -15.27 -9.44 -13.05
CA HIS A 217 -13.97 -10.11 -13.19
C HIS A 217 -12.78 -9.17 -13.01
N LYS A 218 -12.99 -7.87 -13.24
CA LYS A 218 -11.98 -6.82 -13.03
C LYS A 218 -12.04 -6.21 -11.63
N CYS A 219 -13.04 -6.56 -10.83
CA CYS A 219 -13.24 -5.98 -9.51
C CYS A 219 -12.56 -6.81 -8.41
N ARG A 220 -11.98 -6.12 -7.44
CA ARG A 220 -11.39 -6.67 -6.22
C ARG A 220 -11.89 -5.89 -5.02
N ILE A 221 -12.05 -6.54 -3.88
CA ILE A 221 -12.55 -5.90 -2.66
C ILE A 221 -11.43 -5.78 -1.65
N ILE A 222 -11.28 -4.59 -1.06
CA ILE A 222 -10.37 -4.36 0.06
C ILE A 222 -11.18 -3.84 1.24
N ASN A 223 -11.40 -4.73 2.21
CA ASN A 223 -12.17 -4.44 3.40
C ASN A 223 -11.26 -4.00 4.54
N PHE A 224 -11.40 -2.74 4.93
CA PHE A 224 -10.80 -2.18 6.14
C PHE A 224 -11.71 -2.37 7.34
N SER A 225 -11.11 -2.46 8.52
CA SER A 225 -11.81 -2.37 9.80
C SER A 225 -12.46 -1.00 9.95
N SER A 226 -13.54 -0.93 10.72
CA SER A 226 -14.25 0.34 10.98
C SER A 226 -13.31 1.41 11.53
N SER A 227 -12.29 1.05 12.32
CA SER A 227 -11.29 1.95 12.90
C SER A 227 -10.58 2.88 11.90
N VAL A 228 -10.59 2.58 10.60
CA VAL A 228 -9.96 3.44 9.57
C VAL A 228 -10.51 4.88 9.56
N HIS A 229 -11.74 5.12 10.02
CA HIS A 229 -12.31 6.46 10.11
C HIS A 229 -11.67 7.35 11.19
N VAL A 230 -10.89 6.79 12.11
CA VAL A 230 -10.25 7.53 13.21
C VAL A 230 -8.80 7.84 12.82
N PRO A 231 -8.46 9.12 12.53
CA PRO A 231 -7.12 9.49 12.04
C PRO A 231 -5.98 9.13 13.00
N ASP A 232 -6.22 9.19 14.31
CA ASP A 232 -5.21 8.92 15.35
C ASP A 232 -4.50 7.57 15.20
N TYR A 233 -5.18 6.57 14.62
CA TYR A 233 -4.60 5.25 14.42
C TYR A 233 -3.55 5.19 13.31
N TRP A 234 -3.56 6.11 12.35
CA TRP A 234 -2.73 6.01 11.14
C TRP A 234 -2.02 7.29 10.74
N GLU A 235 -2.44 8.46 11.20
CA GLU A 235 -1.91 9.75 10.75
C GLU A 235 -0.43 9.94 11.10
N SER A 236 -0.07 9.74 12.37
CA SER A 236 1.32 9.90 12.84
C SER A 236 2.26 8.88 12.19
N PHE A 237 1.82 7.62 12.11
CA PHE A 237 2.55 6.54 11.44
C PHE A 237 2.80 6.87 9.97
N THR A 238 1.75 7.26 9.24
CA THR A 238 1.83 7.60 7.82
C THR A 238 2.73 8.80 7.57
N LYS A 239 2.65 9.84 8.41
CA LYS A 239 3.51 11.02 8.28
C LYS A 239 4.98 10.71 8.49
N SER A 240 5.29 9.85 9.47
CA SER A 240 6.67 9.61 9.92
C SER A 240 7.38 8.51 9.12
N HIS A 241 6.65 7.55 8.56
CA HIS A 241 7.21 6.33 7.97
C HIS A 241 6.73 6.07 6.54
N ILE A 242 6.34 7.12 5.79
CA ILE A 242 5.86 6.94 4.41
C ILE A 242 6.90 6.28 3.49
N LEU A 243 8.20 6.56 3.67
CA LEU A 243 9.25 5.94 2.86
C LEU A 243 9.33 4.42 3.12
N ASP A 244 9.16 3.99 4.37
CA ASP A 244 9.06 2.56 4.73
C ASP A 244 7.85 1.92 4.04
N ILE A 245 6.68 2.55 4.13
CA ILE A 245 5.44 2.06 3.52
C ILE A 245 5.62 1.88 2.00
N VAL A 246 6.19 2.89 1.32
CA VAL A 246 6.40 2.88 -0.13
C VAL A 246 7.43 1.83 -0.54
N ALA A 247 8.55 1.71 0.20
CA ALA A 247 9.57 0.71 -0.08
C ALA A 247 9.03 -0.72 0.09
N VAL A 248 8.26 -0.97 1.15
CA VAL A 248 7.61 -2.27 1.39
C VAL A 248 6.53 -2.57 0.34
N ALA A 249 5.72 -1.58 -0.05
CA ALA A 249 4.73 -1.72 -1.12
C ALA A 249 5.38 -2.07 -2.46
N ALA A 250 6.46 -1.36 -2.81
CA ALA A 250 7.22 -1.62 -4.03
C ALA A 250 7.86 -3.02 -4.03
N HIS A 251 8.45 -3.41 -2.89
CA HIS A 251 8.99 -4.75 -2.68
C HIS A 251 7.93 -5.83 -2.92
N TYR A 252 6.73 -5.68 -2.34
CA TYR A 252 5.67 -6.68 -2.50
C TYR A 252 5.15 -6.78 -3.94
N SER A 253 4.96 -5.65 -4.62
CA SER A 253 4.58 -5.66 -6.05
C SER A 253 5.64 -6.33 -6.92
N HIS A 254 6.93 -6.15 -6.63
CA HIS A 254 7.99 -6.82 -7.41
C HIS A 254 8.08 -8.31 -7.08
N ARG A 255 8.07 -8.66 -5.79
CA ARG A 255 8.21 -10.04 -5.29
C ARG A 255 7.14 -10.97 -5.85
N TYR A 256 5.90 -10.50 -5.96
CA TYR A 256 4.77 -11.30 -6.42
C TYR A 256 4.36 -11.00 -7.86
N GLU A 257 5.18 -10.23 -8.59
CA GLU A 257 4.89 -9.66 -9.92
C GLU A 257 3.73 -8.65 -9.95
N SER A 258 2.65 -8.91 -9.20
CA SER A 258 1.52 -8.03 -8.96
C SER A 258 0.74 -8.39 -7.69
N ALA A 259 -0.21 -7.52 -7.31
CA ALA A 259 -1.16 -7.80 -6.24
C ALA A 259 -2.07 -9.00 -6.55
N ASP A 260 -2.51 -9.17 -7.81
CA ASP A 260 -3.31 -10.35 -8.20
C ASP A 260 -2.45 -11.63 -8.19
N GLY A 261 -1.16 -11.51 -8.55
CA GLY A 261 -0.19 -12.59 -8.38
C GLY A 261 -0.04 -13.02 -6.91
N TYR A 262 0.03 -12.05 -5.99
CA TYR A 262 0.04 -12.32 -4.56
C TYR A 262 -1.23 -13.03 -4.09
N ILE A 263 -2.42 -12.49 -4.37
CA ILE A 263 -3.67 -13.06 -3.85
C ILE A 263 -3.95 -14.48 -4.38
N ARG A 264 -3.49 -14.78 -5.61
CA ARG A 264 -3.63 -16.11 -6.23
C ARG A 264 -2.51 -17.07 -5.84
N SER A 265 -1.49 -16.61 -5.10
CA SER A 265 -0.43 -17.48 -4.58
C SER A 265 -0.96 -18.43 -3.50
N HIS A 266 -0.28 -19.56 -3.35
CA HIS A 266 -0.65 -20.63 -2.40
C HIS A 266 -0.47 -20.19 -0.93
N ASP A 267 0.38 -19.19 -0.69
CA ASP A 267 0.74 -18.71 0.63
C ASP A 267 -0.36 -17.90 1.32
N VAL A 268 -1.39 -17.48 0.58
CA VAL A 268 -2.48 -16.64 1.09
C VAL A 268 -3.59 -17.49 1.70
N ASN A 269 -4.11 -17.07 2.85
CA ASN A 269 -5.27 -17.70 3.46
C ASN A 269 -6.49 -17.71 2.53
N ASP A 270 -7.16 -18.86 2.41
CA ASP A 270 -8.31 -19.06 1.52
C ASP A 270 -9.47 -18.10 1.78
N GLU A 271 -9.72 -17.72 3.03
CA GLU A 271 -10.78 -16.78 3.37
C GLU A 271 -10.45 -15.39 2.81
N VAL A 272 -9.20 -14.94 2.96
CA VAL A 272 -8.73 -13.65 2.42
C VAL A 272 -8.83 -13.64 0.90
N ARG A 273 -8.40 -14.74 0.25
CA ARG A 273 -8.52 -14.89 -1.19
C ARG A 273 -9.97 -14.80 -1.67
N LYS A 274 -10.90 -15.51 -1.00
CA LYS A 274 -12.33 -15.50 -1.32
C LYS A 274 -12.96 -14.13 -1.10
N GLU A 275 -12.59 -13.41 -0.04
CA GLU A 275 -13.07 -12.05 0.22
C GLU A 275 -12.60 -11.08 -0.87
N VAL A 276 -11.32 -11.10 -1.23
CA VAL A 276 -10.77 -10.18 -2.24
C VAL A 276 -11.31 -10.47 -3.64
N LEU A 277 -11.42 -11.74 -4.02
CA LEU A 277 -11.90 -12.20 -5.34
C LEU A 277 -13.42 -12.40 -5.40
N GLN A 278 -14.16 -11.96 -4.39
CA GLN A 278 -15.58 -12.31 -4.25
C GLN A 278 -16.42 -11.97 -5.48
N LEU A 279 -16.20 -10.80 -6.09
CA LEU A 279 -16.92 -10.40 -7.31
C LEU A 279 -16.47 -11.20 -8.54
N ASP A 280 -15.18 -11.48 -8.66
CA ASP A 280 -14.64 -12.35 -9.72
C ASP A 280 -15.26 -13.76 -9.66
N ILE A 281 -15.47 -14.29 -8.45
CA ILE A 281 -16.12 -15.58 -8.20
C ILE A 281 -17.62 -15.53 -8.53
N VAL A 282 -18.33 -14.47 -8.13
CA VAL A 282 -19.76 -14.30 -8.44
C VAL A 282 -19.98 -14.10 -9.95
N GLY A 283 -19.04 -13.45 -10.63
CA GLY A 283 -18.97 -13.31 -12.09
C GLY A 283 -19.94 -12.29 -12.69
N ASN A 284 -21.16 -12.15 -12.16
CA ASN A 284 -22.10 -11.13 -12.63
C ASN A 284 -23.23 -10.78 -11.65
N SER A 285 -23.92 -9.69 -11.97
CA SER A 285 -25.07 -9.15 -11.24
C SER A 285 -26.24 -10.13 -11.09
N SER A 286 -26.53 -10.97 -12.09
CA SER A 286 -27.63 -11.93 -11.97
C SER A 286 -27.32 -13.01 -10.94
N ALA A 287 -26.11 -13.57 -10.99
CA ALA A 287 -25.63 -14.55 -10.03
C ALA A 287 -25.59 -13.99 -8.60
N ALA A 288 -25.23 -12.70 -8.45
CA ALA A 288 -25.29 -12.01 -7.16
C ALA A 288 -26.73 -11.97 -6.59
N VAL A 289 -27.71 -11.65 -7.43
CA VAL A 289 -29.13 -11.63 -7.05
C VAL A 289 -29.64 -13.04 -6.78
N ASP A 290 -29.21 -14.05 -7.53
CA ASP A 290 -29.53 -15.46 -7.27
C ASP A 290 -29.01 -15.94 -5.91
N GLY A 291 -27.78 -15.58 -5.56
CA GLY A 291 -27.21 -15.84 -4.23
C GLY A 291 -28.00 -15.16 -3.12
N PHE A 292 -28.50 -13.94 -3.35
CA PHE A 292 -29.39 -13.26 -2.40
C PHE A 292 -30.73 -13.98 -2.24
N VAL A 293 -31.44 -14.24 -3.35
CA VAL A 293 -32.77 -14.86 -3.34
C VAL A 293 -32.72 -16.21 -2.61
N SER A 294 -31.74 -17.06 -2.94
CA SER A 294 -31.58 -18.37 -2.31
C SER A 294 -31.22 -18.30 -0.82
N ALA A 295 -30.45 -17.29 -0.39
CA ALA A 295 -30.00 -17.19 1.00
C ALA A 295 -31.00 -16.47 1.92
N TYR A 296 -31.80 -15.54 1.39
CA TYR A 296 -32.62 -14.63 2.20
C TYR A 296 -34.12 -14.81 2.01
N LEU A 297 -34.57 -15.44 0.92
CA LEU A 297 -35.99 -15.55 0.59
C LEU A 297 -36.44 -17.01 0.61
N GLN A 298 -37.71 -17.21 0.93
CA GLN A 298 -38.38 -18.50 0.93
C GLN A 298 -39.75 -18.36 0.27
N GLU A 299 -40.16 -19.37 -0.50
CA GLU A 299 -41.50 -19.44 -1.04
C GLU A 299 -42.51 -19.59 0.10
N SER A 300 -43.56 -18.79 0.08
CA SER A 300 -44.62 -18.84 1.09
C SER A 300 -45.94 -18.38 0.50
N ASN A 301 -46.88 -19.31 0.38
CA ASN A 301 -48.18 -19.05 -0.21
C ASN A 301 -48.95 -17.98 0.58
N GLY A 302 -49.35 -16.91 -0.11
CA GLY A 302 -50.18 -15.85 0.46
C GLY A 302 -49.41 -14.77 1.24
N LEU A 303 -48.12 -14.95 1.53
CA LEU A 303 -47.29 -13.88 2.07
C LEU A 303 -46.73 -13.00 0.96
N SER A 304 -46.49 -11.73 1.30
CA SER A 304 -45.89 -10.76 0.39
C SER A 304 -44.88 -9.89 1.11
N VAL A 305 -43.92 -9.37 0.34
CA VAL A 305 -42.84 -8.50 0.82
C VAL A 305 -42.87 -7.22 0.01
N HIS A 306 -43.00 -6.07 0.68
CA HIS A 306 -42.95 -4.76 0.03
C HIS A 306 -41.54 -4.45 -0.47
N TRP A 307 -41.42 -3.66 -1.55
CA TRP A 307 -40.13 -3.30 -2.12
C TRP A 307 -39.14 -2.70 -1.11
N THR A 308 -39.60 -1.85 -0.20
CA THR A 308 -38.74 -1.23 0.82
C THR A 308 -38.09 -2.28 1.73
N ASP A 309 -38.85 -3.33 2.07
CA ASP A 309 -38.38 -4.43 2.90
C ASP A 309 -37.44 -5.34 2.11
N MET A 310 -37.76 -5.62 0.84
CA MET A 310 -36.88 -6.36 -0.06
C MET A 310 -35.53 -5.65 -0.25
N TYR A 311 -35.55 -4.32 -0.38
CA TYR A 311 -34.33 -3.53 -0.50
C TYR A 311 -33.52 -3.52 0.79
N TYR A 312 -34.18 -3.52 1.96
CA TYR A 312 -33.49 -3.70 3.24
C TYR A 312 -32.77 -5.06 3.28
N LEU A 313 -33.48 -6.14 2.93
CA LEU A 313 -32.93 -7.49 2.94
C LEU A 313 -31.71 -7.61 2.01
N TRP A 314 -31.76 -6.97 0.84
CA TRP A 314 -30.62 -6.89 -0.07
C TRP A 314 -29.42 -6.19 0.58
N ASN A 315 -29.62 -5.02 1.19
CA ASN A 315 -28.56 -4.30 1.89
C ASN A 315 -27.99 -5.11 3.07
N HIS A 316 -28.85 -5.80 3.82
CA HIS A 316 -28.47 -6.70 4.90
C HIS A 316 -27.62 -7.88 4.39
N TYR A 317 -28.02 -8.49 3.27
CA TYR A 317 -27.25 -9.54 2.59
C TYR A 317 -25.85 -9.05 2.17
N LEU A 318 -25.76 -7.87 1.55
CA LEU A 318 -24.48 -7.29 1.15
C LEU A 318 -23.59 -7.00 2.36
N SER A 319 -24.15 -6.43 3.43
CA SER A 319 -23.43 -6.14 4.68
C SER A 319 -22.88 -7.42 5.32
N ALA A 320 -23.71 -8.47 5.43
CA ALA A 320 -23.31 -9.76 5.96
C ALA A 320 -22.17 -10.42 5.14
N LYS A 321 -22.12 -10.12 3.84
CA LYS A 321 -21.08 -10.57 2.92
C LYS A 321 -19.91 -9.59 2.79
N LYS A 322 -19.91 -8.46 3.51
CA LYS A 322 -18.94 -7.35 3.40
C LYS A 322 -18.74 -6.85 1.96
N LEU A 323 -19.85 -6.79 1.21
CA LEU A 323 -19.89 -6.32 -0.17
C LEU A 323 -20.32 -4.84 -0.22
N PRO A 324 -19.74 -4.02 -1.11
CA PRO A 324 -20.29 -2.71 -1.41
C PRO A 324 -21.64 -2.84 -2.12
N ASN A 325 -22.41 -1.75 -2.24
CA ASN A 325 -23.63 -1.78 -3.04
C ASN A 325 -23.32 -2.05 -4.52
N LEU A 326 -23.68 -3.25 -4.99
CA LEU A 326 -23.32 -3.76 -6.30
C LEU A 326 -24.28 -3.35 -7.42
N LEU A 327 -25.45 -2.81 -7.10
CA LEU A 327 -26.49 -2.54 -8.09
C LEU A 327 -27.20 -1.22 -7.84
N PHE A 328 -27.51 -0.53 -8.93
CA PHE A 328 -28.49 0.54 -8.87
C PHE A 328 -29.87 -0.03 -8.52
N ILE A 329 -30.64 0.72 -7.74
CA ILE A 329 -32.00 0.36 -7.27
C ILE A 329 -32.87 -0.13 -8.43
N LYS A 330 -32.86 0.57 -9.57
CA LYS A 330 -33.62 0.21 -10.77
C LYS A 330 -33.20 -1.16 -11.34
N SER A 331 -31.90 -1.41 -11.44
CA SER A 331 -31.36 -2.67 -11.96
C SER A 331 -31.70 -3.84 -11.05
N LEU A 332 -31.54 -3.65 -9.73
CA LEU A 332 -31.94 -4.66 -8.73
C LEU A 332 -33.43 -4.99 -8.83
N LYS A 333 -34.29 -3.97 -8.90
CA LYS A 333 -35.75 -4.14 -9.03
C LYS A 333 -36.10 -4.93 -10.30
N ALA A 334 -35.48 -4.60 -11.43
CA ALA A 334 -35.67 -5.31 -12.69
C ALA A 334 -35.21 -6.79 -12.62
N HIS A 335 -34.08 -7.08 -11.96
CA HIS A 335 -33.62 -8.45 -11.77
C HIS A 335 -34.58 -9.27 -10.88
N LEU A 336 -35.06 -8.68 -9.78
CA LEU A 336 -35.99 -9.36 -8.87
C LEU A 336 -37.35 -9.60 -9.53
N GLN A 337 -37.88 -8.64 -10.29
CA GLN A 337 -39.14 -8.79 -11.04
C GLN A 337 -39.09 -9.90 -12.10
N LYS A 338 -37.92 -10.20 -12.66
CA LYS A 338 -37.74 -11.32 -13.59
C LYS A 338 -37.75 -12.68 -12.88
N LYS A 339 -37.49 -12.72 -11.57
CA LYS A 339 -37.30 -13.95 -10.80
C LYS A 339 -38.47 -14.25 -9.86
N LEU A 340 -39.17 -13.23 -9.38
CA LEU A 340 -40.22 -13.31 -8.39
C LEU A 340 -41.53 -12.73 -8.95
N GLY A 341 -42.67 -13.27 -8.53
CA GLY A 341 -43.96 -12.65 -8.79
C GLY A 341 -44.04 -11.26 -8.16
N TYR A 342 -44.45 -10.25 -8.93
CA TYR A 342 -44.47 -8.86 -8.50
C TYR A 342 -45.75 -8.14 -8.94
N ASP A 343 -46.43 -7.51 -8.00
CA ASP A 343 -47.59 -6.66 -8.22
C ASP A 343 -47.14 -5.19 -8.26
N ALA A 344 -47.17 -4.60 -9.46
CA ALA A 344 -46.74 -3.23 -9.69
C ALA A 344 -47.65 -2.17 -9.08
N GLY A 345 -48.94 -2.47 -8.86
CA GLY A 345 -49.89 -1.53 -8.28
C GLY A 345 -49.68 -1.33 -6.78
N LYS A 346 -49.20 -2.36 -6.09
CA LYS A 346 -48.95 -2.36 -4.63
C LYS A 346 -47.47 -2.30 -4.25
N ASP A 347 -46.56 -2.39 -5.22
CA ASP A 347 -45.11 -2.46 -5.02
C ASP A 347 -44.68 -3.63 -4.09
N ILE A 348 -45.31 -4.80 -4.29
CA ILE A 348 -45.09 -6.01 -3.48
C ILE A 348 -44.63 -7.20 -4.32
N TYR A 349 -43.76 -8.02 -3.74
CA TYR A 349 -43.42 -9.35 -4.24
C TYR A 349 -44.34 -10.38 -3.60
N THR A 350 -45.01 -11.19 -4.42
CA THR A 350 -46.03 -12.17 -3.99
C THR A 350 -45.43 -13.55 -3.79
N ASN A 351 -46.01 -14.32 -2.86
CA ASN A 351 -45.65 -15.70 -2.54
C ASN A 351 -44.21 -15.85 -2.01
N VAL A 352 -43.70 -14.83 -1.34
CA VAL A 352 -42.34 -14.77 -0.82
C VAL A 352 -42.37 -14.30 0.63
N SER A 353 -41.46 -14.85 1.44
CA SER A 353 -41.20 -14.41 2.80
C SER A 353 -39.70 -14.48 3.12
N SER A 354 -39.31 -13.92 4.26
CA SER A 354 -37.94 -13.99 4.76
C SER A 354 -37.94 -14.08 6.28
N LEU A 355 -37.05 -14.91 6.83
CA LEU A 355 -36.90 -15.06 8.29
C LEU A 355 -36.42 -13.76 8.95
N TYR A 356 -35.61 -12.97 8.23
CA TYR A 356 -35.08 -11.70 8.72
C TYR A 356 -36.16 -10.62 8.85
N LEU A 357 -37.31 -10.76 8.18
CA LEU A 357 -38.41 -9.78 8.27
C LEU A 357 -39.13 -9.80 9.61
N ARG A 358 -39.12 -10.93 10.34
CA ARG A 358 -39.82 -11.01 11.63
C ARG A 358 -39.21 -10.06 12.66
N GLY A 359 -37.89 -10.02 12.77
CA GLY A 359 -37.18 -9.09 13.67
C GLY A 359 -37.34 -7.63 13.25
N ILE A 360 -37.35 -7.35 11.95
CA ILE A 360 -37.54 -5.98 11.43
C ILE A 360 -38.93 -5.44 11.78
N LYS A 361 -39.97 -6.28 11.67
CA LYS A 361 -41.35 -5.86 11.97
C LYS A 361 -41.51 -5.41 13.42
N THR A 362 -41.00 -6.19 14.37
CA THR A 362 -41.11 -5.83 15.80
C THR A 362 -40.33 -4.57 16.14
N VAL A 363 -39.18 -4.33 15.49
CA VAL A 363 -38.44 -3.07 15.65
C VAL A 363 -39.21 -1.88 15.07
N LYS A 364 -39.88 -2.05 13.93
CA LYS A 364 -40.72 -1.00 13.33
C LYS A 364 -41.93 -0.67 14.20
N GLU A 365 -42.62 -1.70 14.69
CA GLU A 365 -43.76 -1.55 15.61
C GLU A 365 -43.33 -0.79 16.86
N PHE A 366 -42.22 -1.19 17.50
CA PHE A 366 -41.65 -0.44 18.62
C PHE A 366 -41.35 1.02 18.26
N TRP A 367 -40.72 1.27 17.11
CA TRP A 367 -40.38 2.63 16.69
C TRP A 367 -41.62 3.49 16.47
N GLU A 368 -42.63 2.96 15.79
CA GLU A 368 -43.87 3.67 15.46
C GLU A 368 -44.74 3.95 16.70
N ASP A 369 -44.75 3.02 17.66
CA ASP A 369 -45.57 3.14 18.86
C ASP A 369 -44.96 4.05 19.94
N ASN A 370 -43.62 4.12 20.02
CA ASN A 370 -42.93 4.74 21.16
C ASN A 370 -42.06 5.96 20.80
N MET A 371 -41.65 6.10 19.53
CA MET A 371 -40.75 7.18 19.14
C MET A 371 -41.51 8.37 18.54
N ALA A 372 -41.17 9.57 19.00
CA ALA A 372 -41.67 10.83 18.46
C ALA A 372 -40.52 11.77 18.09
N VAL A 373 -40.80 12.74 17.22
CA VAL A 373 -39.83 13.80 16.88
C VAL A 373 -39.78 14.81 18.03
N ALA A 374 -38.60 15.00 18.62
CA ALA A 374 -38.36 15.91 19.73
C ALA A 374 -36.90 16.41 19.72
N ASP A 375 -36.57 17.43 20.51
CA ASP A 375 -35.19 17.95 20.60
C ASP A 375 -34.35 17.18 21.62
N ASP A 376 -34.32 15.85 21.48
CA ASP A 376 -33.58 14.93 22.33
C ASP A 376 -32.61 14.06 21.50
N GLU A 377 -31.68 13.41 22.20
CA GLU A 377 -30.67 12.50 21.65
C GLU A 377 -30.68 11.17 22.41
N PHE A 378 -30.66 10.06 21.68
CA PHE A 378 -30.49 8.72 22.25
C PHE A 378 -29.24 8.05 21.71
N GLU A 379 -28.53 7.34 22.59
CA GLU A 379 -27.55 6.36 22.15
C GLU A 379 -28.26 5.11 21.61
N VAL A 380 -27.73 4.52 20.54
CA VAL A 380 -28.33 3.31 19.94
C VAL A 380 -28.39 2.14 20.94
N SER A 381 -27.45 2.06 21.88
CA SER A 381 -27.43 1.05 22.94
C SER A 381 -28.58 1.23 23.95
N GLU A 382 -28.98 2.48 24.22
CA GLU A 382 -30.15 2.81 25.04
C GLU A 382 -31.43 2.39 24.33
N LEU A 383 -31.55 2.69 23.04
CA LEU A 383 -32.70 2.25 22.22
C LEU A 383 -32.83 0.72 22.19
N CYS A 384 -31.73 -0.02 22.08
CA CYS A 384 -31.74 -1.48 22.21
C CYS A 384 -32.29 -1.95 23.57
N SER A 385 -31.98 -1.21 24.64
CA SER A 385 -32.44 -1.53 25.99
C SER A 385 -33.92 -1.21 26.17
N LEU A 386 -34.38 -0.07 25.65
CA LEU A 386 -35.79 0.33 25.62
C LEU A 386 -36.64 -0.66 24.81
N TYR A 387 -36.15 -1.07 23.64
CA TYR A 387 -36.78 -2.10 22.83
C TYR A 387 -36.92 -3.42 23.60
N ALA A 388 -35.85 -3.89 24.25
CA ALA A 388 -35.90 -5.14 25.02
C ALA A 388 -36.89 -5.07 26.19
N LYS A 389 -36.99 -3.90 26.83
CA LYS A 389 -37.99 -3.63 27.89
C LYS A 389 -39.41 -3.69 27.32
N HIS A 390 -39.67 -2.98 26.23
CA HIS A 390 -40.98 -2.96 25.56
C HIS A 390 -41.44 -4.36 25.13
N MET A 391 -40.55 -5.15 24.53
CA MET A 391 -40.86 -6.53 24.14
C MET A 391 -41.18 -7.43 25.34
N THR A 392 -40.52 -7.19 26.48
CA THR A 392 -40.80 -7.92 27.73
C THR A 392 -42.19 -7.56 28.29
N GLU A 393 -42.57 -6.28 28.23
CA GLU A 393 -43.89 -5.79 28.63
C GLU A 393 -45.02 -6.34 27.73
N GLN A 394 -44.74 -6.55 26.44
CA GLN A 394 -45.67 -7.22 25.50
C GLN A 394 -45.67 -8.76 25.60
N GLY A 395 -44.99 -9.35 26.59
CA GLY A 395 -45.00 -10.81 26.84
C GLY A 395 -44.03 -11.62 25.96
N SER A 396 -43.16 -10.97 25.19
CA SER A 396 -42.11 -11.60 24.37
C SER A 396 -40.76 -11.56 25.09
N ALA A 397 -40.61 -12.38 26.13
CA ALA A 397 -39.37 -12.47 26.89
C ALA A 397 -38.18 -12.92 26.00
N ASN A 398 -37.02 -12.27 26.18
CA ASN A 398 -35.75 -12.55 25.49
C ASN A 398 -35.62 -12.08 24.03
N VAL A 399 -36.51 -11.24 23.51
CA VAL A 399 -36.27 -10.60 22.21
C VAL A 399 -35.26 -9.46 22.41
N ARG A 400 -34.10 -9.57 21.74
CA ARG A 400 -33.03 -8.57 21.77
C ARG A 400 -32.55 -8.33 20.35
N VAL A 401 -32.17 -7.08 20.09
CA VAL A 401 -31.58 -6.65 18.82
C VAL A 401 -30.24 -6.00 19.13
N ALA A 402 -29.21 -6.37 18.39
CA ALA A 402 -27.89 -5.77 18.55
C ALA A 402 -27.87 -4.34 18.00
N ALA A 403 -27.08 -3.45 18.60
CA ALA A 403 -26.99 -2.04 18.19
C ALA A 403 -26.76 -1.83 16.67
N PRO A 404 -25.88 -2.59 15.98
CA PRO A 404 -25.71 -2.44 14.53
C PRO A 404 -26.97 -2.77 13.72
N GLU A 405 -27.74 -3.75 14.17
CA GLU A 405 -28.98 -4.19 13.51
C GLU A 405 -30.12 -3.19 13.75
N MET A 406 -30.25 -2.70 14.99
CA MET A 406 -31.17 -1.61 15.34
C MET A 406 -30.88 -0.38 14.48
N LEU A 407 -29.62 0.03 14.40
CA LEU A 407 -29.20 1.16 13.59
C LEU A 407 -29.47 0.94 12.10
N SER A 408 -29.25 -0.27 11.58
CA SER A 408 -29.50 -0.55 10.16
C SER A 408 -30.99 -0.45 9.81
N VAL A 409 -31.87 -0.93 10.68
CA VAL A 409 -33.33 -0.78 10.49
C VAL A 409 -33.71 0.69 10.50
N ILE A 410 -33.29 1.43 11.53
CA ILE A 410 -33.69 2.82 11.69
C ILE A 410 -33.21 3.68 10.52
N LYS A 411 -31.94 3.53 10.14
CA LYS A 411 -31.31 4.27 9.04
C LYS A 411 -31.97 4.00 7.67
N HIS A 412 -32.56 2.81 7.50
CA HIS A 412 -33.18 2.42 6.23
C HIS A 412 -34.64 2.89 6.13
N PHE A 413 -35.42 2.77 7.20
CA PHE A 413 -36.86 3.02 7.17
C PHE A 413 -37.26 4.44 7.61
N TYR A 414 -36.43 5.10 8.43
CA TYR A 414 -36.78 6.40 9.01
C TYR A 414 -35.74 7.47 8.67
N ARG A 415 -36.21 8.72 8.55
CA ARG A 415 -35.36 9.88 8.27
C ARG A 415 -34.93 10.52 9.58
N VAL A 416 -33.87 9.98 10.18
CA VAL A 416 -33.31 10.49 11.44
C VAL A 416 -31.88 10.98 11.26
N HIS A 417 -31.46 11.92 12.12
CA HIS A 417 -30.10 12.44 12.11
C HIS A 417 -29.19 11.56 12.98
N ILE A 418 -28.31 10.79 12.34
CA ILE A 418 -27.39 9.87 13.03
C ILE A 418 -26.00 10.48 13.12
N VAL A 419 -25.46 10.60 14.33
CA VAL A 419 -24.11 11.10 14.62
C VAL A 419 -23.21 9.94 15.01
N ASP A 420 -22.01 9.87 14.41
CA ASP A 420 -20.95 8.89 14.70
C ASP A 420 -21.37 7.41 14.65
N GLN A 421 -22.45 7.08 13.93
CA GLN A 421 -23.08 5.75 13.94
C GLN A 421 -23.43 5.25 15.36
N LYS A 422 -23.60 6.16 16.33
CA LYS A 422 -23.83 5.84 17.75
C LYS A 422 -25.01 6.56 18.35
N HIS A 423 -25.30 7.78 17.89
CA HIS A 423 -26.34 8.61 18.47
C HIS A 423 -27.39 8.96 17.42
N ILE A 424 -28.66 8.97 17.83
CA ILE A 424 -29.79 9.38 17.03
C ILE A 424 -30.35 10.66 17.64
N ARG A 425 -30.30 11.75 16.89
CA ARG A 425 -30.79 13.08 17.31
C ARG A 425 -32.16 13.38 16.71
N GLY A 426 -32.90 14.22 17.42
CA GLY A 426 -34.19 14.71 16.97
C GLY A 426 -35.34 13.76 17.31
N VAL A 427 -35.17 12.90 18.32
CA VAL A 427 -36.15 11.87 18.71
C VAL A 427 -36.29 11.74 20.22
N SER A 428 -37.53 11.60 20.72
CA SER A 428 -37.87 11.23 22.10
C SER A 428 -38.50 9.83 22.13
N CYS A 429 -38.34 9.08 23.23
CA CYS A 429 -39.08 7.84 23.49
C CYS A 429 -40.09 8.09 24.63
N ALA A 430 -41.35 7.70 24.42
CA ALA A 430 -42.42 7.81 25.40
C ALA A 430 -42.36 6.73 26.49
#